data_AF-A0A6L7CSJ6-F1
#
_entry.id   AF-A0A6L7CSJ6-F1
#
_cell.length_a   1.000
_cell.length_b   1.000
_cell.length_c   1.000
_cell.angle_alpha   90.00
_cell.angle_beta   90.00
_cell.angle_gamma   90.00
#
_symmetry.space_group_name_H-M   'P 1'
#
loop_
_entity.id
_entity.type
_entity.pdbx_description
1 polymer ?
#
loop_
_entity_poly.entity_id
_entity_poly.type
_entity_poly.pdbx_seq_one_letter_code
_entity_poly.pdbx_strand_id
1 'polypeptide(L)'
;MLSREDFYMIKQMRQQGAYIVDIATQIGCSERTVRRYLKYPEPPARKTRHKMVKLKPFMDYIDMRLAENVWNSEVIFAEIKAMGYTGGRSMLRYYIQPKRKMRPSKRTVRFETQPGYQLQHDWGEV
;
A
#
# COMPACT_ATOMS: atom_id res chain seq x y z
N MET A 1 13.84 -4.68 -8.13
CA MET A 1 13.18 -5.34 -9.29
C MET A 1 13.68 -4.61 -10.51
N LEU A 2 14.14 -5.33 -11.54
CA LEU A 2 14.63 -4.67 -12.76
C LEU A 2 13.50 -3.88 -13.42
N SER A 3 13.86 -2.71 -13.94
CA SER A 3 13.01 -1.83 -14.73
C SER A 3 12.64 -2.49 -16.06
N ARG A 4 11.62 -1.93 -16.72
CA ARG A 4 11.31 -2.26 -18.11
C ARG A 4 12.47 -1.91 -19.03
N GLU A 5 13.21 -0.84 -18.70
CA GLU A 5 14.41 -0.41 -19.41
C GLU A 5 15.52 -1.45 -19.32
N ASP A 6 15.84 -1.92 -18.11
CA ASP A 6 16.87 -2.94 -17.90
C ASP A 6 16.56 -4.23 -18.68
N PHE A 7 15.28 -4.60 -18.82
CA PHE A 7 14.88 -5.75 -19.62
C PHE A 7 15.27 -5.60 -21.10
N TYR A 8 15.04 -4.43 -21.69
CA TYR A 8 15.42 -4.16 -23.07
C TYR A 8 16.94 -4.07 -23.21
N MET A 9 17.63 -3.47 -22.24
CA MET A 9 19.08 -3.38 -22.23
C MET A 9 19.75 -4.77 -22.19
N ILE A 10 19.24 -5.69 -21.36
CA ILE A 10 19.68 -7.10 -21.34
C ILE A 10 19.56 -7.74 -22.73
N LYS A 11 18.42 -7.55 -23.41
CA LYS A 11 18.20 -8.12 -24.75
C LYS A 11 19.10 -7.50 -25.80
N GLN A 12 19.26 -6.19 -25.78
CA GLN A 12 20.12 -5.46 -26.69
C GLN A 12 21.58 -5.88 -26.55
N MET A 13 22.11 -5.91 -25.32
CA MET A 13 23.48 -6.36 -25.07
C MET A 13 23.72 -7.80 -25.50
N ARG A 14 22.70 -8.67 -25.32
CA ARG A 14 22.80 -10.05 -25.80
C ARG A 14 22.81 -10.14 -27.33
N GLN A 15 22.03 -9.32 -28.02
CA GLN A 15 22.08 -9.22 -29.49
C GLN A 15 23.42 -8.68 -29.99
N GLN A 16 24.05 -7.77 -29.24
CA GLN A 16 25.40 -7.25 -29.50
C GLN A 16 26.52 -8.25 -29.19
N GLY A 17 26.19 -9.45 -28.70
CA GLY A 17 27.16 -10.51 -28.43
C GLY A 17 27.83 -10.48 -27.05
N ALA A 18 27.37 -9.62 -26.13
CA ALA A 18 27.93 -9.55 -24.79
C ALA A 18 27.74 -10.87 -24.01
N TYR A 19 28.73 -11.20 -23.16
CA TYR A 19 28.65 -12.35 -22.28
C TYR A 19 27.65 -12.09 -21.14
N ILE A 20 27.02 -13.16 -20.67
CA ILE A 20 26.00 -13.09 -19.61
C ILE A 20 26.58 -12.50 -18.32
N VAL A 21 27.85 -12.78 -18.04
CA VAL A 21 28.58 -12.26 -16.87
C VAL A 21 28.73 -10.74 -16.97
N ASP A 22 29.12 -10.22 -18.14
CA ASP A 22 29.31 -8.79 -18.37
C ASP A 22 27.98 -8.02 -18.30
N ILE A 23 26.91 -8.59 -18.85
CA ILE A 23 25.56 -8.03 -18.73
C ILE A 23 25.13 -7.97 -17.26
N ALA A 24 25.44 -9.01 -16.49
CA ALA A 24 25.11 -9.10 -15.07
C ALA A 24 25.87 -8.05 -14.24
N THR A 25 27.17 -7.86 -14.49
CA THR A 25 28.00 -6.86 -13.80
C THR A 25 27.57 -5.44 -14.15
N GLN A 26 27.29 -5.16 -15.43
CA GLN A 26 26.89 -3.82 -15.87
C GLN A 26 25.52 -3.37 -15.34
N ILE A 27 24.57 -4.30 -15.22
CA ILE A 27 23.21 -4.03 -14.73
C ILE A 27 23.12 -4.18 -13.20
N GLY A 28 24.13 -4.76 -12.56
CA GLY A 28 24.13 -5.02 -11.11
C GLY A 28 23.11 -6.09 -10.72
N CYS A 29 22.96 -7.13 -11.55
CA CYS A 29 22.04 -8.24 -11.29
C CYS A 29 22.77 -9.59 -11.36
N SER A 30 22.13 -10.67 -10.90
CA SER A 30 22.75 -12.01 -10.99
C SER A 30 22.63 -12.60 -12.41
N GLU A 31 23.60 -13.42 -12.82
CA GLU A 31 23.54 -14.16 -14.10
C GLU A 31 22.24 -14.97 -14.26
N ARG A 32 21.73 -15.53 -13.16
CA ARG A 32 20.45 -16.25 -13.13
C ARG A 32 19.30 -15.34 -13.57
N THR A 33 19.36 -14.06 -13.23
CA THR A 33 18.37 -13.06 -13.61
C THR A 33 18.46 -12.72 -15.09
N VAL A 34 19.69 -12.49 -15.60
CA VAL A 34 19.94 -12.28 -17.03
C VAL A 34 19.43 -13.47 -17.85
N ARG A 35 19.82 -14.71 -17.51
CA ARG A 35 19.34 -15.93 -18.18
C ARG A 35 17.82 -16.07 -18.15
N ARG A 36 17.18 -15.68 -17.03
CA ARG A 36 15.72 -15.71 -16.91
C ARG A 36 15.07 -14.67 -17.81
N TYR A 37 15.60 -13.46 -17.85
CA TYR A 37 15.05 -12.33 -18.61
C TYR A 37 15.21 -12.54 -20.12
N LEU A 38 16.29 -13.16 -20.58
CA LEU A 38 16.49 -13.53 -21.97
C LEU A 38 15.46 -14.55 -22.49
N LYS A 39 14.91 -15.40 -21.62
CA LYS A 39 13.87 -16.38 -21.99
C LYS A 39 12.49 -15.75 -22.16
N TYR A 40 12.23 -14.60 -21.53
CA TYR A 40 10.92 -13.98 -21.63
C TYR A 40 10.79 -13.21 -22.96
N PRO A 41 9.67 -13.36 -23.69
CA PRO A 41 9.43 -12.54 -24.88
C PRO A 41 9.24 -11.07 -24.50
N GLU A 42 8.58 -10.81 -23.38
CA GLU A 42 8.22 -9.47 -22.90
C GLU A 42 8.67 -9.24 -21.45
N PRO A 43 8.86 -7.98 -21.04
CA PRO A 43 9.22 -7.65 -19.67
C PRO A 43 8.16 -8.19 -18.70
N PRO A 44 8.56 -8.90 -17.63
CA PRO A 44 7.60 -9.50 -16.72
C PRO A 44 6.74 -8.41 -16.08
N ALA A 45 5.44 -8.44 -16.36
CA ALA A 45 4.49 -7.52 -15.77
C ALA A 45 4.54 -7.63 -14.24
N ARG A 46 4.57 -6.47 -13.56
CA ARG A 46 4.48 -6.42 -12.11
C ARG A 46 3.15 -7.04 -11.71
N LYS A 47 3.19 -8.21 -11.05
CA LYS A 47 1.97 -8.83 -10.54
C LYS A 47 1.34 -7.86 -9.54
N THR A 48 0.18 -7.30 -9.88
CA THR A 48 -0.67 -6.59 -8.93
C THR A 48 -1.14 -7.61 -7.91
N ARG A 49 -0.35 -7.78 -6.85
CA ARG A 49 -0.75 -8.58 -5.69
C ARG A 49 -1.88 -7.80 -5.01
N HIS A 50 -2.83 -8.56 -4.45
CA HIS A 50 -4.06 -8.13 -3.76
C HIS A 50 -5.33 -8.19 -4.62
N LYS A 51 -5.71 -9.40 -5.03
CA LYS A 51 -7.09 -9.70 -5.41
C LYS A 51 -7.98 -9.50 -4.16
N MET A 52 -8.70 -8.38 -4.08
CA MET A 52 -9.64 -8.03 -2.99
C MET A 52 -10.89 -8.94 -2.93
N VAL A 53 -10.83 -10.17 -3.45
CA VAL A 53 -11.99 -11.05 -3.68
C VAL A 53 -12.79 -11.29 -2.41
N LYS A 54 -12.12 -11.49 -1.26
CA LYS A 54 -12.76 -11.67 0.04
C LYS A 54 -13.39 -10.39 0.60
N LEU A 55 -12.88 -9.23 0.22
CA LEU A 55 -13.35 -7.93 0.72
C LEU A 55 -14.50 -7.39 -0.14
N LYS A 56 -14.60 -7.80 -1.41
CA LYS A 56 -15.62 -7.35 -2.36
C LYS A 56 -17.04 -7.32 -1.78
N PRO A 57 -17.55 -8.39 -1.12
CA PRO A 57 -18.91 -8.39 -0.59
C PRO A 57 -19.15 -7.36 0.52
N PHE A 58 -18.09 -6.88 1.18
CA PHE A 58 -18.16 -5.96 2.31
C PHE A 58 -17.81 -4.51 1.91
N MET A 59 -17.45 -4.25 0.65
CA MET A 59 -17.01 -2.94 0.19
C MET A 59 -18.09 -1.87 0.36
N ASP A 60 -19.35 -2.19 0.04
CA ASP A 60 -20.47 -1.26 0.13
C ASP A 60 -20.72 -0.86 1.60
N TYR A 61 -20.65 -1.82 2.52
CA TYR A 61 -20.76 -1.56 3.95
C TYR A 61 -19.61 -0.68 4.48
N ILE A 62 -18.38 -0.95 4.03
CA ILE A 62 -17.22 -0.12 4.40
C ILE A 62 -17.42 1.31 3.92
N ASP A 63 -17.92 1.50 2.70
CA ASP A 63 -18.12 2.83 2.13
C ASP A 63 -19.24 3.60 2.82
N MET A 64 -20.32 2.92 3.20
CA MET A 64 -21.36 3.46 4.07
C MET A 64 -20.77 3.96 5.40
N ARG A 65 -19.93 3.16 6.08
CA ARG A 65 -19.28 3.57 7.35
C ARG A 65 -18.32 4.74 7.19
N LEU A 66 -17.60 4.80 6.07
CA LEU A 66 -16.73 5.92 5.77
C LEU A 66 -17.53 7.21 5.53
N ALA A 67 -18.70 7.11 4.90
CA ALA A 67 -19.63 8.25 4.72
C ALA A 67 -20.20 8.75 6.05
N GLU A 68 -20.46 7.85 7.01
CA GLU A 68 -20.84 8.17 8.39
C GLU A 68 -19.68 8.75 9.24
N ASN A 69 -18.54 9.08 8.63
CA ASN A 69 -17.32 9.58 9.30
C ASN A 69 -16.64 8.58 10.26
N VAL A 70 -16.92 7.28 10.16
CA VAL A 70 -16.20 6.25 10.92
C VAL A 70 -14.93 5.86 10.15
N TRP A 71 -13.82 6.53 10.45
CA TRP A 71 -12.53 6.30 9.77
C TRP A 71 -11.60 5.28 10.47
N ASN A 72 -12.04 4.74 11.61
CA ASN A 72 -11.24 3.77 12.37
C ASN A 72 -11.35 2.38 11.74
N SER A 73 -10.23 1.93 11.14
CA SER A 73 -10.19 0.62 10.47
C SER A 73 -10.36 -0.55 11.43
N GLU A 74 -10.04 -0.41 12.71
CA GLU A 74 -10.24 -1.50 13.69
C GLU A 74 -11.72 -1.69 14.03
N VAL A 75 -12.47 -0.59 14.12
CA VAL A 75 -13.94 -0.62 14.33
C VAL A 75 -14.61 -1.28 13.14
N ILE A 76 -14.32 -0.81 11.92
CA ILE A 76 -14.84 -1.40 10.69
C ILE A 76 -14.45 -2.88 10.58
N PHE A 77 -13.22 -3.24 10.95
CA PHE A 77 -12.76 -4.62 10.92
C PHE A 77 -13.56 -5.52 11.87
N ALA A 78 -13.85 -5.07 13.08
CA ALA A 78 -14.66 -5.82 14.04
C ALA A 78 -16.08 -6.06 13.51
N GLU A 79 -16.68 -5.03 12.92
CA GLU A 79 -18.02 -5.11 12.32
C GLU A 79 -18.09 -6.09 11.16
N ILE A 80 -17.20 -5.96 10.16
CA ILE A 80 -17.21 -6.89 9.01
C ILE A 80 -16.83 -8.31 9.43
N LYS A 81 -16.02 -8.47 10.48
CA LYS A 81 -15.69 -9.79 11.04
C LYS A 81 -16.92 -10.43 11.67
N ALA A 82 -17.76 -9.66 12.37
CA ALA A 82 -19.05 -10.14 12.87
C ALA A 82 -20.01 -10.52 11.72
N MET A 83 -19.92 -9.84 10.58
CA MET A 83 -20.66 -10.17 9.35
C MET A 83 -20.08 -11.35 8.56
N GLY A 84 -19.03 -12.02 9.05
CA GLY A 84 -18.44 -13.21 8.43
C GLY A 84 -17.21 -12.95 7.55
N TYR A 85 -16.55 -11.80 7.67
CA TYR A 85 -15.30 -11.54 6.95
C TYR A 85 -14.15 -12.44 7.45
N THR A 86 -13.63 -13.28 6.55
CA THR A 86 -12.53 -14.23 6.80
C THR A 86 -11.15 -13.72 6.32
N GLY A 87 -11.08 -12.47 5.85
CA GLY A 87 -9.83 -11.88 5.38
C GLY A 87 -9.03 -11.18 6.48
N GLY A 88 -7.82 -10.75 6.15
CA GLY A 88 -6.95 -10.04 7.09
C GLY A 88 -7.23 -8.54 7.16
N ARG A 89 -6.82 -7.93 8.28
CA ARG A 89 -6.83 -6.47 8.52
C ARG A 89 -6.08 -5.68 7.43
N SER A 90 -4.99 -6.24 6.90
CA SER A 90 -4.17 -5.57 5.89
C SER A 90 -4.93 -5.28 4.60
N MET A 91 -5.84 -6.17 4.19
CA MET A 91 -6.65 -5.97 2.98
C MET A 91 -7.66 -4.82 3.16
N LEU A 92 -8.27 -4.74 4.35
CA LEU A 92 -9.16 -3.63 4.71
C LEU A 92 -8.39 -2.29 4.71
N ARG A 93 -7.21 -2.25 5.34
CA ARG A 93 -6.37 -1.05 5.36
C ARG A 93 -5.96 -0.63 3.94
N TYR A 94 -5.60 -1.59 3.09
CA TYR A 94 -5.25 -1.33 1.69
C TYR A 94 -6.42 -0.70 0.91
N TYR A 95 -7.66 -1.13 1.18
CA TYR A 95 -8.86 -0.54 0.58
C TYR A 95 -9.18 0.87 1.10
N ILE A 96 -9.04 1.11 2.42
CA ILE A 96 -9.35 2.39 3.06
C ILE A 96 -8.27 3.45 2.80
N GLN A 97 -6.99 3.07 2.73
CA GLN A 97 -5.85 3.99 2.62
C GLN A 97 -5.98 5.03 1.49
N PRO A 98 -6.30 4.68 0.23
CA PRO A 98 -6.48 5.69 -0.82
C PRO A 98 -7.65 6.63 -0.55
N LYS A 99 -8.70 6.15 0.15
CA LYS A 99 -9.90 6.93 0.47
C LYS A 99 -9.70 7.97 1.57
N ARG A 100 -8.64 7.86 2.37
CA ARG A 100 -8.34 8.82 3.45
C ARG A 100 -8.06 10.24 2.97
N LYS A 101 -7.70 10.42 1.69
CA LYS A 101 -7.60 11.76 1.08
C LYS A 101 -8.93 12.52 1.08
N MET A 102 -10.06 11.79 1.10
CA MET A 102 -11.41 12.38 1.14
C MET A 102 -11.85 12.75 2.56
N ARG A 103 -11.08 12.39 3.59
CA ARG A 103 -11.45 12.69 4.98
C ARG A 103 -11.39 14.20 5.20
N PRO A 104 -12.48 14.85 5.65
CA PRO A 104 -12.43 16.25 6.01
C PRO A 104 -11.41 16.46 7.13
N SER A 105 -10.58 17.50 7.02
CA SER A 105 -9.66 17.84 8.09
C SER A 105 -10.48 18.20 9.32
N LYS A 106 -10.18 17.57 10.46
CA LYS A 106 -10.72 18.02 11.75
C LYS A 106 -10.12 19.40 12.00
N ARG A 107 -10.88 20.46 11.72
CA ARG A 107 -10.56 21.80 12.23
C ARG A 107 -10.83 21.77 13.73
N THR A 108 -9.81 21.41 14.50
CA THR A 108 -9.85 21.66 15.94
C THR A 108 -9.75 23.16 16.11
N VAL A 109 -10.84 23.80 16.53
CA VAL A 109 -10.78 25.19 16.97
C VAL A 109 -9.95 25.20 18.24
N ARG A 110 -8.72 25.72 18.14
CA ARG A 110 -7.94 26.05 19.31
C ARG A 110 -8.60 27.26 19.96
N PHE A 111 -9.11 27.08 21.16
CA PHE A 111 -9.50 28.18 22.02
C PHE A 111 -8.37 28.34 23.03
N GLU A 112 -7.78 29.52 23.07
CA GLU A 112 -6.83 29.91 24.11
C GLU A 112 -7.54 30.98 24.95
N THR A 113 -7.74 30.70 26.23
CA THR A 113 -8.26 31.70 27.17
C THR A 113 -7.10 32.55 27.69
N GLN A 114 -7.37 33.80 28.04
CA GLN A 114 -6.38 34.64 28.71
C GLN A 114 -5.92 34.01 30.04
N PRO A 115 -4.68 34.32 30.50
CA PRO A 115 -4.20 33.89 31.81
C PRO A 115 -5.20 34.26 32.92
N GLY A 116 -5.48 33.32 33.82
CA GLY A 116 -6.42 33.50 34.94
C GLY A 116 -7.88 33.12 34.67
N TYR A 117 -8.26 32.83 33.42
CA TYR A 117 -9.63 32.41 33.06
C TYR A 117 -9.81 30.89 32.96
N GLN A 118 -8.72 30.13 32.82
CA GLN A 118 -8.76 28.67 32.78
C GLN A 118 -7.60 28.09 33.60
N LEU A 119 -7.94 27.26 34.58
CA LEU A 119 -6.97 26.44 35.32
C LEU A 119 -6.82 25.11 34.57
N GLN A 120 -5.60 24.78 34.12
CA GLN A 120 -5.29 23.44 33.63
C GLN A 120 -4.75 22.61 34.79
N HIS A 121 -5.43 21.52 35.13
CA HIS A 121 -4.95 20.54 36.09
C HIS A 121 -4.55 19.28 35.32
N ASP A 122 -3.27 18.95 35.36
CA ASP A 122 -2.79 17.67 34.85
C ASP A 122 -3.15 16.58 35.86
N TRP A 123 -3.72 15.48 35.37
CA TRP A 123 -4.02 14.32 36.20
C TRP A 123 -2.85 13.36 36.12
N GLY A 124 -2.02 13.34 37.18
CA GLY A 124 -1.11 12.24 37.46
C GLY A 124 -1.77 11.29 38.45
N GLU A 125 -1.99 10.04 38.07
CA GLU A 125 -2.29 8.98 39.04
C GLU A 125 -0.97 8.48 39.66
N VAL A 126 -1.02 8.15 40.96
CA VAL A 126 0.08 7.56 41.75
C VAL A 126 0.08 6.05 41.63
#